data_AF-A0A099BTU8-F1
#
_entry.id   AF-A0A099BTU8-F1
#
_cell.length_a   1.000
_cell.length_b   1.000
_cell.length_c   1.000
_cell.angle_alpha   90.00
_cell.angle_beta   90.00
_cell.angle_gamma   90.00
#
_symmetry.space_group_name_H-M   'P 1'
#
loop_
_entity.id
_entity.type
_entity.pdbx_description
1 polymer ?
#
loop_
_entity_poly.entity_id
_entity_poly.type
_entity_poly.pdbx_seq_one_letter_code
_entity_poly.pdbx_strand_id
1 'polypeptide(L)'
;KCILMVGDISEIYVTSYKKMLSDKNFRPTELAAMASGYTKLLEQSGESLKELKSIVKSNVFSMNDHERMQQIDRIYTTLREYRSLVSYYTRKNISVSYVRAREKNNLASVKALYGNTASRYW
;
A
#
# COMPACT_ATOMS: atom_id res chain seq x y z
N LYS A 1 7.05 14.96 -4.39
CA LYS A 1 7.46 13.61 -3.92
C LYS A 1 6.37 12.90 -3.12
N CYS A 2 5.75 13.53 -2.11
CA CYS A 2 4.63 12.94 -1.35
C CYS A 2 3.43 12.51 -2.20
N ILE A 3 3.00 13.36 -3.15
CA ILE A 3 1.91 13.02 -4.10
C ILE A 3 2.22 11.74 -4.89
N LEU A 4 3.47 11.59 -5.35
CA LEU A 4 3.91 10.40 -6.07
C LEU A 4 3.82 9.15 -5.18
N MET A 5 4.17 9.25 -3.90
CA MET A 5 4.04 8.12 -2.97
C MET A 5 2.59 7.69 -2.78
N VAL A 6 1.65 8.63 -2.68
CA VAL A 6 0.21 8.30 -2.60
C VAL A 6 -0.26 7.66 -3.91
N GLY A 7 0.24 8.15 -5.05
CA GLY A 7 0.02 7.52 -6.36
C GLY A 7 0.50 6.07 -6.39
N ASP A 8 1.74 5.81 -5.95
CA ASP A 8 2.30 4.46 -5.87
C ASP A 8 1.47 3.53 -4.96
N ILE A 9 0.99 4.04 -3.81
CA ILE A 9 0.14 3.27 -2.89
C ILE A 9 -1.18 2.88 -3.58
N SER A 10 -1.79 3.82 -4.30
CA SER A 10 -3.00 3.58 -5.08
C SER A 10 -2.77 2.57 -6.20
N GLU A 11 -1.66 2.68 -6.93
CA GLU A 11 -1.32 1.74 -7.99
C GLU A 11 -1.11 0.33 -7.44
N ILE A 12 -0.34 0.17 -6.35
CA ILE A 12 -0.13 -1.13 -5.69
C ILE A 12 -1.47 -1.74 -5.30
N TYR A 13 -2.36 -0.95 -4.68
CA TYR A 13 -3.70 -1.43 -4.32
C TYR A 13 -4.47 -1.92 -5.54
N VAL A 14 -4.71 -1.04 -6.52
CA VAL A 14 -5.60 -1.34 -7.65
C VAL A 14 -5.08 -2.52 -8.46
N THR A 15 -3.79 -2.53 -8.77
CA THR A 15 -3.18 -3.59 -9.58
C THR A 15 -3.16 -4.93 -8.85
N SER A 16 -2.83 -4.94 -7.55
CA SER A 16 -2.74 -6.17 -6.77
C SER A 16 -4.12 -6.72 -6.43
N TYR A 17 -5.05 -5.86 -6.04
CA TYR A 17 -6.40 -6.28 -5.70
C TYR A 17 -7.15 -6.84 -6.92
N LYS A 18 -6.98 -6.23 -8.10
CA LYS A 18 -7.53 -6.78 -9.35
C LYS A 18 -7.03 -8.19 -9.64
N LYS A 19 -5.74 -8.47 -9.38
CA LYS A 19 -5.18 -9.82 -9.48
C LYS A 19 -5.78 -10.76 -8.44
N MET A 20 -5.88 -10.32 -7.18
CA MET A 20 -6.46 -11.12 -6.09
C MET A 20 -7.92 -11.51 -6.36
N LEU A 21 -8.72 -10.64 -6.97
CA LEU A 21 -10.10 -10.96 -7.39
C LEU A 21 -10.15 -12.12 -8.41
N SER A 22 -9.11 -12.28 -9.22
CA SER A 22 -9.00 -13.37 -10.21
C SER A 22 -8.36 -14.63 -9.63
N ASP A 23 -7.90 -14.57 -8.37
CA ASP A 23 -7.19 -15.66 -7.71
C ASP A 23 -8.15 -16.61 -6.99
N LYS A 24 -8.25 -17.83 -7.50
CA LYS A 24 -9.11 -18.89 -6.96
C LYS A 24 -8.67 -19.42 -5.58
N ASN A 25 -7.56 -18.93 -5.04
CA ASN A 25 -7.09 -19.31 -3.71
C ASN A 25 -7.67 -18.47 -2.57
N PHE A 26 -8.43 -17.40 -2.86
CA PHE A 26 -9.07 -16.57 -1.84
C PHE A 26 -10.58 -16.78 -1.79
N ARG A 27 -11.12 -16.75 -0.57
CA ARG A 27 -12.55 -16.70 -0.30
C ARG A 27 -13.06 -15.26 -0.43
N PRO A 28 -14.33 -15.05 -0.78
CA PRO A 28 -14.92 -13.71 -0.86
C PRO A 28 -14.74 -12.87 0.42
N THR A 29 -14.83 -13.49 1.60
CA THR A 29 -14.61 -12.79 2.88
C THR A 29 -13.16 -12.33 3.08
N GLU A 30 -12.19 -13.09 2.56
CA GLU A 30 -10.78 -12.70 2.61
C GLU A 30 -10.52 -11.52 1.67
N LEU A 31 -11.12 -11.54 0.48
CA LEU A 31 -11.05 -10.44 -0.48
C LEU A 31 -11.70 -9.16 0.08
N ALA A 32 -12.80 -9.29 0.82
CA ALA A 32 -13.41 -8.15 1.51
C ALA A 32 -12.49 -7.60 2.61
N ALA A 33 -11.90 -8.46 3.44
CA ALA A 33 -10.94 -8.04 4.46
C ALA A 33 -9.69 -7.37 3.86
N MET A 34 -9.20 -7.87 2.72
CA MET A 34 -8.11 -7.25 1.97
C MET A 34 -8.48 -5.87 1.45
N ALA A 35 -9.66 -5.72 0.85
CA ALA A 35 -10.15 -4.42 0.39
C ALA A 35 -10.22 -3.40 1.53
N SER A 36 -10.76 -3.80 2.69
CA SER A 36 -10.80 -2.94 3.88
C SER A 36 -9.41 -2.54 4.35
N GLY A 37 -8.46 -3.49 4.37
CA GLY A 37 -7.06 -3.21 4.73
C GLY A 37 -6.40 -2.19 3.79
N TYR A 38 -6.56 -2.35 2.47
CA TYR A 38 -6.05 -1.38 1.50
C TYR A 38 -6.73 -0.01 1.60
N THR A 39 -8.06 0.00 1.79
CA THR A 39 -8.84 1.23 1.93
C THR A 39 -8.32 2.05 3.10
N LYS A 40 -8.06 1.41 4.25
CA LYS A 40 -7.53 2.09 5.43
C LYS A 40 -6.18 2.77 5.17
N LEU A 41 -5.28 2.09 4.45
CA LEU A 41 -3.96 2.64 4.11
C LEU A 41 -4.06 3.82 3.13
N LEU A 42 -5.01 3.75 2.18
CA LEU A 42 -5.25 4.83 1.23
C LEU A 42 -5.85 6.07 1.90
N GLU A 43 -6.82 5.88 2.78
CA GLU A 43 -7.43 6.95 3.57
C GLU A 43 -6.35 7.68 4.39
N GLN A 44 -5.56 6.93 5.15
CA GLN A 44 -4.48 7.50 5.98
C GLN A 44 -3.43 8.25 5.13
N SER A 45 -3.08 7.70 3.96
CA SER A 45 -2.16 8.37 3.03
C SER A 45 -2.75 9.67 2.47
N GLY A 46 -4.05 9.68 2.18
CA GLY A 46 -4.77 10.87 1.72
C GLY A 46 -4.89 11.94 2.81
N GLU A 47 -5.11 11.55 4.06
CA GLU A 47 -5.10 12.44 5.23
C GLU A 47 -3.73 13.11 5.41
N SER A 48 -2.64 12.35 5.37
CA SER A 48 -1.28 12.92 5.42
C SER A 48 -1.01 13.92 4.28
N LEU A 49 -1.54 13.67 3.09
CA LEU A 49 -1.40 14.63 1.98
C LEU A 49 -2.22 15.91 2.19
N LYS A 50 -3.41 15.81 2.81
CA LYS A 50 -4.21 16.98 3.21
C LYS A 50 -3.49 17.79 4.29
N GLU A 51 -2.89 17.12 5.28
CA GLU A 51 -2.09 17.75 6.34
C GLU A 51 -0.92 18.53 5.73
N LEU A 52 -0.17 17.90 4.80
CA LEU A 52 0.93 18.56 4.09
C LEU A 52 0.47 19.82 3.34
N LYS A 53 -0.66 19.72 2.63
CA LYS A 53 -1.23 20.86 1.90
C LYS A 53 -1.64 21.99 2.85
N SER A 54 -2.12 21.68 4.04
CA SER A 54 -2.46 22.66 5.07
C SER A 54 -1.21 23.40 5.57
N ILE A 55 -0.15 22.66 5.90
CA ILE A 55 1.13 23.19 6.40
C ILE A 55 1.81 24.10 5.37
N VAL A 56 1.75 23.72 4.08
CA VAL A 56 2.33 24.53 3.00
C VAL A 56 1.52 25.81 2.75
N LYS A 57 0.22 25.82 3.08
CA LYS A 57 -0.68 26.97 2.86
C LYS A 57 -0.81 27.91 4.05
N SER A 58 -0.45 27.50 5.27
CA SER A 58 -0.64 28.34 6.45
C SER A 58 0.34 29.54 6.43
N ASN A 59 -0.21 30.76 6.48
CA ASN A 59 0.58 31.98 6.59
C ASN A 59 1.12 32.13 8.03
N VAL A 60 2.36 31.66 8.22
CA VAL A 60 3.52 32.10 9.05
C VAL A 60 3.36 32.90 10.36
N PHE A 61 2.21 33.47 10.74
CA PHE A 61 2.17 34.37 11.91
C PHE A 61 2.40 33.68 13.27
N SER A 62 2.39 32.35 13.36
CA SER A 62 2.62 31.61 14.61
C SER A 62 3.58 30.42 14.52
N MET A 63 4.12 30.10 13.34
CA MET A 63 4.96 28.92 13.14
C MET A 63 6.24 29.34 12.43
N ASN A 64 7.39 29.11 13.06
CA ASN A 64 8.67 29.43 12.44
C ASN A 64 9.03 28.39 11.38
N ASP A 65 9.94 28.75 10.47
CA ASP A 65 10.32 27.88 9.35
C ASP A 65 10.89 26.53 9.79
N HIS A 66 11.52 26.45 10.97
CA HIS A 66 12.06 25.20 11.52
C HIS A 66 10.96 24.23 11.93
N GLU A 67 9.96 24.70 12.67
CA GLU A 67 8.78 23.91 13.06
C GLU A 67 8.02 23.43 11.82
N ARG A 68 7.85 24.31 10.83
CA ARG A 68 7.23 23.94 9.54
C ARG A 68 7.98 22.78 8.89
N MET A 69 9.31 22.86 8.86
CA MET A 69 10.11 21.82 8.23
C MET A 69 10.06 20.48 8.98
N GLN A 70 10.09 20.50 10.31
CA GLN A 70 9.92 19.26 11.10
C GLN A 70 8.59 18.57 10.80
N GLN A 71 7.49 19.33 10.67
CA GLN A 71 6.19 18.75 10.34
C GLN A 71 6.16 18.15 8.93
N ILE A 72 6.77 18.83 7.95
CA ILE A 72 6.89 18.31 6.57
C ILE A 72 7.69 17.00 6.55
N ASP A 73 8.81 16.92 7.28
CA ASP A 73 9.64 15.72 7.35
C ASP A 73 8.92 14.56 8.04
N ARG A 74 8.15 14.84 9.10
CA ARG A 74 7.29 13.86 9.76
C ARG A 74 6.31 13.25 8.77
N ILE A 75 5.58 14.09 8.03
CA ILE A 75 4.58 13.64 7.04
C ILE A 75 5.22 12.84 5.91
N TYR A 76 6.38 13.30 5.42
CA TYR A 76 7.13 12.57 4.41
C TYR A 76 7.52 11.17 4.88
N THR A 77 7.99 11.05 6.13
CA THR A 77 8.35 9.77 6.75
C THR A 77 7.13 8.86 6.89
N THR A 78 6.00 9.38 7.38
CA THR A 78 4.75 8.62 7.48
C THR A 78 4.27 8.09 6.13
N LEU A 79 4.30 8.91 5.07
CA LEU A 79 3.92 8.46 3.72
C LEU A 79 4.85 7.36 3.18
N ARG A 80 6.15 7.42 3.50
CA ARG A 80 7.09 6.35 3.17
C ARG A 80 6.74 5.04 3.89
N GLU A 81 6.34 5.13 5.15
CA GLU A 81 5.93 3.98 5.94
C GLU A 81 4.65 3.34 5.38
N TYR A 82 3.64 4.14 5.01
CA TYR A 82 2.43 3.61 4.36
C TYR A 82 2.73 2.92 3.04
N ARG A 83 3.64 3.46 2.22
CA ARG A 83 4.10 2.79 0.99
C ARG A 83 4.81 1.47 1.28
N SER A 84 5.62 1.40 2.32
CA SER A 84 6.26 0.16 2.75
C SER A 84 5.22 -0.86 3.23
N LEU A 85 4.26 -0.40 4.04
CA LEU A 85 3.22 -1.22 4.65
C LEU A 85 2.26 -1.80 3.61
N VAL A 86 1.82 -1.02 2.62
CA VAL A 86 0.97 -1.53 1.53
C VAL A 86 1.70 -2.58 0.71
N SER A 87 2.99 -2.36 0.46
CA SER A 87 3.84 -3.32 -0.26
C SER A 87 4.00 -4.63 0.53
N TYR A 88 4.25 -4.52 1.84
CA TYR A 88 4.37 -5.68 2.73
C TYR A 88 3.05 -6.45 2.85
N TYR A 89 1.94 -5.75 3.05
CA TYR A 89 0.61 -6.34 3.13
C TYR A 89 0.25 -7.11 1.85
N THR A 90 0.54 -6.51 0.70
CA THR A 90 0.37 -7.14 -0.62
C THR A 90 1.16 -8.45 -0.72
N ARG A 91 2.45 -8.43 -0.37
CA ARG A 91 3.31 -9.62 -0.40
C ARG A 91 2.79 -10.72 0.51
N LYS A 92 2.37 -10.36 1.73
CA LYS A 92 1.80 -11.30 2.69
C LYS A 92 0.55 -11.98 2.13
N ASN A 93 -0.37 -11.21 1.54
CA ASN A 93 -1.57 -11.80 0.91
C ASN A 93 -1.21 -12.75 -0.24
N ILE A 94 -0.30 -12.34 -1.13
CA ILE A 94 0.17 -13.18 -2.23
C ILE A 94 0.82 -14.48 -1.72
N SER A 95 1.61 -14.42 -0.63
CA SER A 95 2.23 -15.64 -0.06
C SER A 95 1.21 -16.69 0.38
N VAL A 96 0.03 -16.27 0.87
CA VAL A 96 -1.06 -17.20 1.23
C VAL A 96 -1.55 -17.95 -0.01
N SER A 97 -1.69 -17.26 -1.15
CA SER A 97 -2.05 -17.90 -2.42
C SER A 97 -1.00 -18.92 -2.87
N TYR A 98 0.30 -18.60 -2.74
CA TYR A 98 1.38 -19.54 -3.06
C TYR A 98 1.33 -20.80 -2.20
N VAL A 99 1.13 -20.68 -0.88
CA VAL A 99 1.02 -21.84 0.02
C VAL A 99 -0.15 -22.73 -0.39
N ARG A 100 -1.34 -22.16 -0.57
CA ARG A 100 -2.56 -22.90 -0.98
C ARG A 100 -2.42 -23.52 -2.36
N ALA A 101 -1.77 -22.84 -3.30
CA ALA A 101 -1.54 -23.37 -4.63
C ALA A 101 -0.51 -24.51 -4.64
N ARG A 102 0.46 -24.50 -3.72
CA ARG A 102 1.40 -25.61 -3.53
C ARG A 102 0.66 -26.88 -3.09
N GLU A 103 -0.25 -26.76 -2.14
CA GLU A 103 -1.10 -27.87 -1.67
C GLU A 103 -1.98 -28.46 -2.78
N LYS A 104 -2.42 -27.62 -3.73
CA LYS A 104 -3.26 -28.02 -4.88
C LYS A 104 -2.45 -28.39 -6.14
N ASN A 105 -1.13 -28.46 -6.06
CA ASN A 105 -0.22 -28.65 -7.20
C ASN A 105 -0.48 -27.67 -8.38
N ASN A 106 -0.87 -26.43 -8.08
CA ASN A 106 -1.25 -25.40 -9.05
C ASN A 106 -0.39 -24.12 -8.95
N LEU A 107 0.90 -24.27 -8.65
CA LEU A 107 1.83 -23.15 -8.52
C LEU A 107 2.01 -22.37 -9.83
N ALA A 108 1.86 -23.02 -10.98
CA ALA A 108 2.01 -22.38 -12.29
C ALA A 108 0.99 -21.25 -12.49
N SER A 109 -0.27 -21.46 -12.10
CA SER A 109 -1.31 -20.42 -12.22
C SER A 109 -1.01 -19.19 -11.37
N VAL A 110 -0.53 -19.39 -10.14
CA VAL A 110 -0.18 -18.28 -9.23
C VAL A 110 1.04 -17.51 -9.75
N LYS A 111 2.05 -18.22 -10.28
CA LYS A 111 3.22 -17.59 -10.93
C LYS A 111 2.83 -16.79 -12.17
N ALA A 112 1.88 -17.26 -12.98
CA ALA A 112 1.40 -16.52 -14.13
C ALA A 112 0.65 -15.23 -13.73
N LEU A 113 -0.12 -15.29 -12.62
CA LEU A 113 -0.92 -14.17 -12.15
C LEU A 113 -0.07 -13.07 -11.49
N TYR A 114 0.84 -13.45 -10.60
CA TYR A 114 1.64 -12.49 -9.83
C TYR A 114 3.05 -12.26 -10.38
N GLY A 115 3.54 -13.13 -11.27
CA GLY A 115 4.90 -13.11 -11.81
C GLY A 115 5.89 -13.97 -11.02
N ASN A 116 7.16 -13.98 -11.45
CA ASN A 116 8.27 -14.60 -10.70
C ASN A 116 8.78 -13.72 -9.56
N THR A 117 7.88 -12.96 -8.94
CA THR A 117 8.19 -11.99 -7.89
C THR A 117 8.58 -12.68 -6.60
N ALA A 118 8.38 -14.01 -6.51
CA ALA A 118 8.94 -14.87 -5.50
C ALA A 118 10.43 -14.56 -5.23
N SER A 119 11.25 -14.35 -6.27
CA SER A 119 12.70 -14.08 -6.08
C SER A 119 13.04 -12.72 -5.46
N ARG A 120 12.06 -11.85 -5.23
CA ARG A 120 12.27 -10.51 -4.67
C ARG A 120 11.77 -10.38 -3.24
N TYR A 121 11.24 -11.46 -2.66
CA TYR A 121 10.41 -11.42 -1.45
C TYR A 121 10.85 -12.38 -0.34
N TRP A 122 12.07 -12.91 -0.42
CA TRP A 122 12.83 -13.46 0.70
C TRP A 122 14.12 -12.66 0.88
#